data_AF-A0A7W9HSE3-F1
#
_entry.id   AF-A0A7W9HSE3-F1
#
_cell.length_a   1.000
_cell.length_b   1.000
_cell.length_c   1.000
_cell.angle_alpha   90.00
_cell.angle_beta   90.00
_cell.angle_gamma   90.00
#
_symmetry.space_group_name_H-M   'P 1'
#
loop_
_entity.id
_entity.type
_entity.pdbx_description
1 polymer ?
#
loop_
_entity_poly.entity_id
_entity_poly.type
_entity_poly.pdbx_seq_one_letter_code
_entity_poly.pdbx_strand_id
1 'polypeptide(L)' 'MAEPLIKVTSPKREWLLRCYSDREDVFTVEVQDGGIDLFLPAGSDGIRLEAAQIAAFREALEEAVAQAEADLRAGARA' A
#
# COMPACT_ATOMS: atom_id res chain seq x y z
N MET A 1 24.39 10.22 -36.47
CA MET A 1 24.51 10.51 -35.02
C MET A 1 23.14 10.23 -34.44
N ALA A 2 23.00 9.15 -33.66
CA ALA A 2 21.70 8.74 -33.12
C ALA A 2 21.39 9.57 -31.86
N GLU A 3 20.26 10.26 -31.88
CA GLU A 3 19.76 11.04 -30.75
C GLU A 3 19.32 10.08 -29.62
N PRO A 4 19.68 10.35 -28.35
CA PRO A 4 19.22 9.52 -27.25
C PRO A 4 17.71 9.74 -27.04
N LEU A 5 16.91 8.77 -27.43
CA LEU A 5 15.49 8.66 -27.05
C LEU A 5 15.42 8.53 -25.52
N ILE A 6 15.18 9.65 -24.84
CA ILE A 6 14.75 9.63 -23.44
C ILE A 6 13.38 8.98 -23.45
N LYS A 7 13.34 7.68 -23.14
CA LYS A 7 12.09 7.00 -22.77
C LYS A 7 11.56 7.77 -21.57
N VAL A 8 10.48 8.51 -21.77
CA VAL A 8 9.68 9.07 -20.69
C VAL A 8 9.09 7.89 -19.94
N THR A 9 9.84 7.39 -18.95
CA THR A 9 9.31 6.48 -17.94
C THR A 9 8.18 7.25 -17.27
N SER A 10 6.93 6.76 -17.40
CA SER A 10 5.77 7.32 -16.71
C SER A 10 6.15 7.65 -15.27
N PRO A 11 5.78 8.83 -14.73
CA PRO A 11 6.21 9.25 -13.40
C PRO A 11 5.76 8.19 -12.37
N LYS A 12 6.71 7.44 -11.82
CA LYS A 12 6.47 6.52 -10.70
C LYS A 12 6.00 7.40 -9.54
N ARG A 13 4.71 7.29 -9.18
CA ARG A 13 4.17 7.98 -8.01
C ARG A 13 4.23 6.98 -6.87
N GLU A 14 5.15 7.22 -5.94
CA GLU A 14 5.37 6.34 -4.79
C GLU A 14 4.64 6.94 -3.59
N TRP A 15 3.68 6.20 -3.02
CA TRP A 15 2.99 6.58 -1.78
C TRP A 15 3.43 5.64 -0.67
N LEU A 16 4.47 6.08 0.03
CA LEU A 16 5.10 5.29 1.07
C LEU A 16 4.35 5.46 2.39
N LEU A 17 3.44 4.55 2.73
CA LEU A 17 2.93 4.45 4.09
C LEU A 17 3.86 3.54 4.89
N ARG A 18 4.68 4.13 5.76
CA ARG A 18 5.51 3.37 6.71
C ARG A 18 4.78 3.29 8.04
N CYS A 19 4.36 2.07 8.40
CA CYS A 19 3.88 1.81 9.75
C CYS A 19 5.09 1.45 10.62
N TYR A 20 5.34 2.26 11.64
CA TYR A 20 6.38 1.99 12.62
C TYR A 20 5.75 1.37 13.87
N SER A 21 6.38 0.31 14.37
CA SER A 21 6.35 0.00 15.80
C SER A 21 7.65 0.50 16.41
N ASP A 22 7.80 0.57 17.74
CA ASP A 22 8.98 1.07 18.46
C ASP A 22 10.34 0.47 18.04
N ARG A 23 10.38 -0.50 17.12
CA ARG A 23 11.58 -1.26 16.76
C ARG A 23 11.86 -1.37 15.26
N GLU A 24 10.86 -1.47 14.38
CA GLU A 24 11.08 -1.85 12.96
C GLU A 24 9.98 -1.31 12.01
N ASP A 25 10.29 -1.24 10.71
CA ASP A 25 9.33 -1.02 9.63
C ASP A 25 8.36 -2.23 9.56
N VAL A 26 7.08 -1.98 9.81
CA VAL A 26 6.06 -3.03 9.88
C VAL A 26 5.40 -3.28 8.52
N PHE A 27 5.34 -2.25 7.67
CA PHE A 27 4.60 -2.32 6.41
C PHE A 27 4.99 -1.15 5.49
N THR A 28 5.13 -1.42 4.19
CA THR A 28 5.35 -0.40 3.15
C THR A 28 4.46 -0.66 1.94
N VAL A 29 3.90 0.39 1.36
CA VAL A 29 3.13 0.36 0.11
C VAL A 29 3.89 1.11 -0.98
N GLU A 30 4.01 0.53 -2.16
CA GLU A 30 4.53 1.19 -3.37
C GLU A 30 3.54 1.05 -4.52
N VAL A 31 3.49 2.03 -5.42
CA VAL A 31 2.64 1.98 -6.62
C VAL A 31 3.52 2.08 -7.85
N GLN A 32 3.42 1.08 -8.73
CA GLN A 32 4.21 1.01 -9.95
C GLN A 32 3.42 0.35 -11.09
N ASP A 33 3.41 1.00 -12.26
CA ASP A 33 2.84 0.46 -13.50
C ASP A 33 1.37 0.00 -13.37
N GLY A 34 0.57 0.71 -12.57
CA GLY A 34 -0.84 0.36 -12.32
C GLY A 34 -1.06 -0.79 -11.32
N GLY A 35 0.02 -1.32 -10.74
CA GLY A 35 -0.01 -2.26 -9.61
C GLY A 35 0.32 -1.59 -8.28
N ILE A 36 0.00 -2.29 -7.18
CA ILE A 36 0.38 -1.92 -5.82
C ILE A 36 1.25 -3.03 -5.24
N ASP A 37 2.48 -2.72 -4.84
CA ASP A 37 3.38 -3.64 -4.17
C ASP A 37 3.34 -3.38 -2.65
N LEU A 38 3.05 -4.43 -1.87
CA LEU A 38 2.96 -4.42 -0.42
C LEU A 38 4.18 -5.15 0.15
N PHE A 39 5.04 -4.44 0.86
CA PHE A 39 6.19 -5.02 1.54
C PHE A 39 5.86 -5.19 3.03
N LEU A 40 6.02 -6.42 3.48
CA LEU A 40 5.89 -6.83 4.87
C LEU A 40 7.27 -6.74 5.57
N PRO A 41 7.33 -6.89 6.91
CA PRO A 41 8.60 -6.82 7.65
C PRO A 41 9.60 -7.86 7.14
N ALA A 42 10.88 -7.64 7.44
CA ALA A 42 11.98 -8.48 7.01
C ALA A 42 11.71 -9.98 7.24
N GLY A 43 11.78 -10.77 6.17
CA GLY A 43 11.52 -12.22 6.20
C GLY A 43 10.15 -12.66 5.67
N SER A 44 9.31 -11.71 5.23
CA SER A 44 8.05 -12.00 4.54
C SER A 44 8.13 -11.66 3.06
N ASP A 45 7.55 -12.50 2.20
CA ASP A 45 7.38 -12.18 0.79
C ASP A 45 6.43 -10.99 0.63
N GLY A 46 6.80 -10.05 -0.25
CA GLY A 46 5.92 -8.95 -0.64
C GLY A 46 4.75 -9.46 -1.50
N ILE A 47 3.63 -8.75 -1.47
CA ILE A 47 2.44 -9.07 -2.26
C ILE A 47 2.25 -7.98 -3.29
N ARG A 48 2.16 -8.36 -4.57
CA ARG A 48 1.74 -7.45 -5.64
C ARG A 48 0.25 -7.61 -5.92
N LEU A 49 -0.47 -6.50 -5.90
CA LEU A 49 -1.88 -6.41 -6.27
C LEU A 49 -2.00 -5.92 -7.72
N GLU A 50 -2.68 -6.72 -8.54
CA GLU A 50 -3.07 -6.37 -9.90
C GLU A 50 -4.38 -5.57 -9.92
N ALA A 51 -4.74 -4.95 -11.05
CA ALA A 51 -5.88 -4.03 -11.15
C ALA A 51 -7.20 -4.55 -10.53
N ALA A 52 -7.58 -5.81 -10.79
CA ALA A 52 -8.79 -6.41 -10.21
C ALA A 52 -8.67 -6.62 -8.69
N GLN A 53 -7.47 -6.96 -8.21
CA GLN A 53 -7.19 -7.15 -6.80
C GLN A 53 -7.12 -5.81 -6.06
N ILE A 54 -6.70 -4.73 -6.73
CA ILE A 54 -6.69 -3.38 -6.14
C ILE A 54 -8.11 -2.93 -5.80
N ALA A 55 -9.09 -3.16 -6.70
CA ALA A 55 -10.48 -2.82 -6.43
C ALA A 55 -11.04 -3.60 -5.23
N ALA A 56 -10.84 -4.92 -5.21
CA ALA A 56 -11.28 -5.76 -4.10
C ALA A 56 -10.57 -5.44 -2.79
N PHE A 57 -9.25 -5.17 -2.84
CA PHE A 57 -8.46 -4.78 -1.67
C PHE A 57 -8.94 -3.45 -1.10
N ARG A 58 -9.26 -2.49 -1.95
CA ARG A 58 -9.81 -1.20 -1.54
C ARG A 58 -11.14 -1.38 -0.81
N GLU A 59 -12.10 -2.12 -1.39
CA GLU A 59 -13.40 -2.34 -0.76
C GLU A 59 -13.26 -3.02 0.61
N ALA A 60 -12.46 -4.08 0.68
CA ALA A 60 -12.22 -4.80 1.93
C ALA A 60 -11.51 -3.93 2.99
N LEU A 61 -10.55 -3.09 2.58
CA LEU A 61 -9.85 -2.19 3.49
C LEU A 61 -10.79 -1.10 4.02
N GLU A 62 -11.65 -0.53 3.17
CA GLU A 62 -12.65 0.46 3.58
C GLU A 62 -13.62 -0.13 4.62
N GLU A 63 -14.11 -1.36 4.42
CA GLU A 63 -14.96 -2.05 5.40
C GLU A 63 -14.22 -2.32 6.72
N ALA A 64 -12.98 -2.80 6.66
CA ALA A 64 -12.17 -3.07 7.84
C ALA A 64 -11.90 -1.80 8.67
N VAL A 65 -11.60 -0.68 8.00
CA VAL A 65 -11.41 0.62 8.65
C VAL A 65 -12.70 1.09 9.32
N ALA A 66 -13.84 1.03 8.61
CA ALA A 66 -15.12 1.44 9.17
C ALA A 66 -15.49 0.65 10.43
N GLN A 67 -15.21 -0.67 10.43
CA GLN A 67 -15.41 -1.51 11.60
C GLN A 67 -14.47 -1.13 12.75
N ALA A 68 -13.17 -0.96 12.49
CA ALA A 68 -12.20 -0.57 13.51
C ALA A 68 -12.56 0.78 14.16
N GLU A 69 -13.02 1.76 13.37
CA GLU A 69 -13.49 3.04 13.89
C GLU A 69 -14.77 2.91 14.73
N ALA A 70 -15.68 1.99 14.39
CA ALA A 70 -16.86 1.70 15.18
C ALA A 70 -16.46 1.08 16.53
N ASP A 71 -15.53 0.13 16.52
CA ASP A 71 -15.02 -0.54 17.72
C ASP A 71 -14.29 0.45 18.65
N LEU A 72 -13.45 1.33 18.10
CA LEU A 72 -12.80 2.39 18.86
C LEU A 72 -13.81 3.36 19.50
N ARG A 73 -14.87 3.73 18.78
CA ARG A 73 -15.95 4.56 19.34
C ARG A 73 -16.75 3.84 20.41
N ALA A 74 -16.94 2.53 20.29
CA ALA A 74 -17.62 1.71 21.29
C ALA A 74 -16.74 1.55 22.55
N GLY A 75 -15.45 1.26 22.37
CA GLY A 75 -14.48 1.08 23.45
C GLY A 75 -14.15 2.37 24.20
N ALA A 76 -14.13 3.52 23.52
CA ALA A 76 -13.96 4.83 24.16
C ALA A 76 -15.17 5.26 25.01
N ARG A 77 -16.29 4.55 24.89
CA ARG A 77 -17.55 4.83 25.60
C ARG A 77 -17.80 3.85 26.76
N ALA A 78 -16.90 2.88 26.96
CA ALA A 78 -16.93 1.90 28.03
C ALA A 78 -16.10 2.34 29.26
#